data_AF-A0A7M3M6S0-F1
#
_entry.id   AF-A0A7M3M6S0-F1
#
_cell.length_a   1.000
_cell.length_b   1.000
_cell.length_c   1.000
_cell.angle_alpha   90.00
_cell.angle_beta   90.00
_cell.angle_gamma   90.00
#
_symmetry.space_group_name_H-M   'P 1'
#
loop_
_entity.id
_entity.type
_entity.pdbx_description
1 polymer ?
#
loop_
_entity_poly.entity_id
_entity_poly.type
_entity_poly.pdbx_seq_one_letter_code
_entity_poly.pdbx_strand_id
1 'polypeptide(L)'
;MTFEPEQLGRSKADLAETLRDLRKRAGLSGDRLARRCAMSQSKISKIETGKTTPTLVDVERILRALEASPQLITEVTALARIANTAWQDARALRRKGLEKKQAELADLERTSTEFRFFLLSMITGLLSTPEYARASLDHIPGDHSKAIAKKIARQAVLYDETKRFTFLLTEQAARWPTLPAPAMAVQIDRLASLSHLRNVRIGVLPLAGRMPGCPLNTFTVYDDRIATVEASNGALVFRDARDVSAYLEEFAAYENHARFGDEARELLAEWASAFRR
;
A
#
# COMPACT_ATOMS: atom_id res chain seq x y z
N MET A 1 -11.62 5.03 18.12
CA MET A 1 -10.90 6.33 18.09
C MET A 1 -10.97 6.85 16.68
N THR A 2 -11.60 8.01 16.48
CA THR A 2 -11.67 8.71 15.19
C THR A 2 -10.45 9.61 15.11
N PHE A 3 -9.67 9.52 14.04
CA PHE A 3 -8.48 10.35 13.84
C PHE A 3 -8.67 11.23 12.61
N GLU A 4 -8.41 12.51 12.76
CA GLU A 4 -8.35 13.43 11.64
C GLU A 4 -7.02 13.24 10.90
N PRO A 5 -6.96 13.21 9.56
CA PRO A 5 -5.74 12.93 8.80
C PRO A 5 -4.56 13.88 9.12
N GLU A 6 -4.86 15.11 9.53
CA GLU A 6 -3.90 16.12 9.98
C GLU A 6 -3.23 15.78 11.33
N GLN A 7 -3.86 14.94 12.15
CA GLN A 7 -3.28 14.43 13.39
C GLN A 7 -2.15 13.41 13.14
N LEU A 8 -2.06 12.80 11.96
CA LEU A 8 -0.94 11.90 11.60
C LEU A 8 0.38 12.68 11.49
N GLY A 9 0.36 13.90 10.95
CA GLY A 9 1.53 14.78 10.92
C GLY A 9 1.93 15.24 12.32
N ARG A 10 0.94 15.58 13.16
CA ARG A 10 1.12 15.96 14.56
C ARG A 10 1.72 14.83 15.40
N SER A 11 1.27 13.59 15.18
CA SER A 11 1.76 12.40 15.89
C SER A 11 3.28 12.17 15.76
N LYS A 12 3.89 12.56 14.62
CA LYS A 12 5.35 12.48 14.45
C LYS A 12 6.08 13.48 15.35
N ALA A 13 5.56 14.70 15.45
CA ALA A 13 6.11 15.72 16.33
C ALA A 13 5.88 15.35 17.80
N ASP A 14 4.66 14.92 18.14
CA ASP A 14 4.30 14.49 19.49
C ASP A 14 5.15 13.29 19.95
N LEU A 15 5.42 12.32 19.07
CA LEU A 15 6.31 11.20 19.36
C LEU A 15 7.75 11.67 19.62
N ALA A 16 8.28 12.55 18.76
CA ALA A 16 9.64 13.08 18.91
C ALA A 16 9.80 13.85 20.23
N GLU A 17 8.83 14.69 20.57
CA GLU A 17 8.78 15.45 21.82
C GLU A 17 8.65 14.52 23.03
N THR A 18 7.74 13.55 22.98
CA THR A 18 7.52 12.57 24.06
C THR A 18 8.80 11.79 24.36
N LEU A 19 9.48 11.23 23.33
CA LEU A 19 10.73 10.49 23.52
C LEU A 19 11.84 11.38 24.10
N ARG A 20 11.92 12.64 23.64
CA ARG A 20 12.89 13.62 24.14
C ARG A 20 12.65 13.95 25.61
N ASP A 21 11.39 14.14 25.99
CA ASP A 21 11.02 14.48 27.36
C ASP A 21 11.20 13.31 28.32
N LEU A 22 10.89 12.09 27.90
CA LEU A 22 11.20 10.90 28.68
C LEU A 22 12.70 10.75 28.93
N ARG A 23 13.55 11.00 27.92
CA ARG A 23 15.00 11.02 28.11
C ARG A 23 15.43 12.07 29.14
N LYS A 24 14.90 13.29 29.04
CA LYS A 24 15.22 14.38 29.98
C LYS A 24 14.80 14.03 31.40
N ARG A 25 13.60 13.46 31.59
CA ARG A 25 13.10 13.03 32.91
C ARG A 25 13.95 11.92 33.51
N ALA A 26 14.49 11.02 32.69
CA ALA A 26 15.46 10.00 33.11
C ALA A 26 16.87 10.54 33.37
N GLY A 27 17.12 11.85 33.16
CA GLY A 27 18.43 12.48 33.39
C GLY A 27 19.53 11.98 32.44
N LEU A 28 19.18 11.39 31.29
CA LEU A 28 20.16 10.85 30.35
C LEU A 28 20.55 11.89 29.29
N SER A 29 21.85 11.97 28.97
CA SER A 29 22.30 12.67 27.76
C SER A 29 21.91 11.86 26.50
N GLY A 30 21.85 12.53 25.36
CA GLY A 30 21.57 11.85 24.08
C GLY A 30 22.59 10.75 23.75
N ASP A 31 23.88 10.98 24.08
CA ASP A 31 24.95 9.98 23.92
C ASP A 31 24.73 8.77 24.84
N ARG A 32 24.35 9.01 26.10
CA ARG A 32 24.10 7.94 27.07
C ARG A 32 22.89 7.08 26.68
N LEU A 33 21.81 7.70 26.19
CA LEU A 33 20.65 6.97 25.68
C LEU A 33 21.04 6.14 24.45
N ALA A 34 21.76 6.73 23.49
CA ALA A 34 22.22 6.07 22.28
C ALA A 34 23.02 4.79 22.57
N ARG A 35 23.95 4.84 23.54
CA ARG A 35 24.69 3.65 24.00
C ARG A 35 23.76 2.60 24.61
N ARG A 36 22.80 3.00 25.45
CA ARG A 36 21.86 2.07 26.10
C ARG A 36 20.94 1.34 25.11
N CYS A 37 20.55 1.98 24.01
CA CYS A 37 19.66 1.38 23.01
C CYS A 37 20.40 0.79 21.79
N ALA A 38 21.74 0.74 21.82
CA ALA A 38 22.60 0.28 20.73
C ALA A 38 22.32 1.02 19.40
N MET A 39 22.23 2.35 19.47
CA MET A 39 22.03 3.23 18.32
C MET A 39 23.11 4.32 18.27
N SER A 40 23.28 4.97 17.11
CA SER A 40 24.16 6.13 17.04
C SER A 40 23.51 7.36 17.71
N GLN A 41 24.33 8.23 18.32
CA GLN A 41 23.85 9.50 18.86
C GLN A 41 23.15 10.35 17.80
N SER A 42 23.64 10.31 16.56
CA SER A 42 23.01 10.99 15.42
C SER A 42 21.59 10.48 15.16
N LYS A 43 21.35 9.15 15.25
CA LYS A 43 20.01 8.57 15.09
C LYS A 43 19.06 9.06 16.20
N ILE A 44 19.50 9.01 17.46
CA ILE A 44 18.72 9.54 18.60
C ILE A 44 18.40 11.02 18.43
N SER A 45 19.37 11.84 18.04
CA SER A 45 19.15 13.27 17.80
C SER A 45 18.13 13.53 16.68
N LYS A 46 18.21 12.78 15.56
CA LYS A 46 17.23 12.91 14.46
C LYS A 46 15.83 12.47 14.87
N ILE A 47 15.72 11.45 15.73
CA ILE A 47 14.44 11.01 16.29
C ILE A 47 13.84 12.10 17.18
N GLU A 48 14.60 12.61 18.16
CA GLU A 48 14.13 13.63 19.11
C GLU A 48 13.86 15.01 18.48
N THR A 49 14.35 15.25 17.28
CA THR A 49 14.09 16.48 16.50
C THR A 49 13.02 16.29 15.42
N GLY A 50 12.41 15.10 15.34
CA GLY A 50 11.40 14.78 14.32
C GLY A 50 11.93 14.69 12.89
N LYS A 51 13.25 14.77 12.69
CA LYS A 51 13.90 14.62 11.36
C LYS A 51 13.86 13.19 10.84
N THR A 52 13.67 12.20 11.71
CA THR A 52 13.49 10.79 11.33
C THR A 52 12.43 10.17 12.22
N THR A 53 11.40 9.58 11.62
CA THR A 53 10.41 8.80 12.37
C THR A 53 11.07 7.49 12.83
N PRO A 54 11.13 7.19 14.15
CA PRO A 54 11.68 5.94 14.64
C PRO A 54 10.78 4.77 14.26
N THR A 55 11.38 3.60 13.99
CA THR A 55 10.62 2.35 13.87
C THR A 55 10.03 1.96 15.23
N LEU A 56 9.01 1.11 15.28
CA LEU A 56 8.51 0.59 16.56
C LEU A 56 9.61 -0.14 17.35
N VAL A 57 10.51 -0.85 16.67
CA VAL A 57 11.67 -1.49 17.32
C VAL A 57 12.60 -0.44 17.94
N ASP A 58 12.81 0.69 17.27
CA ASP A 58 13.59 1.78 17.83
C ASP A 58 12.90 2.35 19.08
N VAL A 59 11.58 2.55 19.02
CA VAL A 59 10.76 3.04 20.15
C VAL A 59 10.81 2.07 21.33
N GLU A 60 10.62 0.77 21.10
CA GLU A 60 10.71 -0.26 22.14
C GLU A 60 12.11 -0.28 22.79
N ARG A 61 13.18 -0.17 21.99
CA ARG A 61 14.56 -0.10 22.52
C ARG A 61 14.79 1.15 23.36
N ILE A 62 14.28 2.31 22.91
CA ILE A 62 14.40 3.57 23.64
C ILE A 62 13.62 3.48 24.96
N LEU A 63 12.38 3.01 24.94
CA LEU A 63 11.53 2.89 26.13
C LEU A 63 12.11 1.90 27.14
N ARG A 64 12.66 0.76 26.69
CA ARG A 64 13.39 -0.18 27.56
C ARG A 64 14.63 0.45 28.17
N ALA A 65 15.42 1.19 27.39
CA ALA A 65 16.61 1.89 27.87
C ALA A 65 16.31 3.01 28.89
N LEU A 66 15.09 3.56 28.83
CA LEU A 66 14.54 4.56 29.74
C LEU A 66 13.79 3.95 30.92
N GLU A 67 13.70 2.61 31.01
CA GLU A 67 13.01 1.89 32.08
C GLU A 67 11.54 2.37 32.23
N ALA A 68 10.90 2.65 31.09
CA ALA A 68 9.52 3.15 31.02
C ALA A 68 8.51 2.17 31.63
N SER A 69 7.46 2.69 32.27
CA SER A 69 6.37 1.87 32.80
C SER A 69 5.60 1.16 31.68
N PRO A 70 4.94 0.01 31.95
CA PRO A 70 4.13 -0.69 30.94
C PRO A 70 3.04 0.17 30.30
N GLN A 71 2.43 1.07 31.08
CA GLN A 71 1.43 2.01 30.60
C GLN A 71 2.03 2.97 29.56
N LEU A 72 3.16 3.58 29.91
CA LEU A 72 3.88 4.50 29.04
C LEU A 72 4.39 3.81 27.77
N ILE A 73 4.83 2.55 27.89
CA ILE A 73 5.23 1.73 26.73
C ILE A 73 4.06 1.59 25.77
N THR A 74 2.86 1.28 26.28
CA THR A 74 1.66 1.10 25.47
C THR A 74 1.27 2.40 24.76
N GLU A 75 1.25 3.52 25.48
CA GLU A 75 0.91 4.84 24.94
C GLU A 75 1.89 5.31 23.86
N VAL A 76 3.19 5.26 24.14
CA VAL A 76 4.21 5.73 23.20
C VAL A 76 4.33 4.79 22.00
N THR A 77 4.08 3.49 22.18
CA THR A 77 4.01 2.55 21.05
C THR A 77 2.79 2.83 20.17
N ALA A 78 1.64 3.19 20.74
CA ALA A 78 0.47 3.62 19.96
C ALA A 78 0.76 4.90 19.16
N LEU A 79 1.41 5.89 19.78
CA LEU A 79 1.87 7.11 19.08
C LEU A 79 2.86 6.76 17.95
N ALA A 80 3.77 5.80 18.19
CA ALA A 80 4.72 5.34 17.19
C ALA A 80 4.04 4.68 15.98
N ARG A 81 2.97 3.90 16.19
CA ARG A 81 2.18 3.33 15.10
C ARG A 81 1.54 4.43 14.25
N ILE A 82 0.85 5.36 14.90
CA ILE A 82 0.20 6.50 14.22
C ILE A 82 1.24 7.31 13.43
N ALA A 83 2.41 7.57 14.01
CA ALA A 83 3.50 8.29 13.34
C ALA A 83 4.11 7.54 12.14
N ASN A 84 4.08 6.20 12.16
CA ASN A 84 4.54 5.35 11.06
C ASN A 84 3.47 5.13 9.98
N THR A 85 2.19 5.41 10.28
CA THR A 85 1.09 5.44 9.31
C THR A 85 1.06 6.80 8.62
N ALA A 86 1.34 6.83 7.32
CA ALA A 86 1.26 8.06 6.54
C ALA A 86 -0.07 8.13 5.79
N TRP A 87 -0.81 9.23 5.95
CA TRP A 87 -1.89 9.59 5.04
C TRP A 87 -1.34 10.38 3.85
N GLN A 88 -1.63 9.88 2.66
CA GLN A 88 -1.40 10.59 1.41
C GLN A 88 -2.71 11.17 0.90
N ASP A 89 -2.93 12.45 1.17
CA ASP A 89 -4.14 13.15 0.73
C ASP A 89 -4.22 13.27 -0.80
N ALA A 90 -5.30 12.76 -1.40
CA ALA A 90 -5.47 12.77 -2.85
C ALA A 90 -5.62 14.19 -3.42
N ARG A 91 -6.21 15.14 -2.69
CA ARG A 91 -6.34 16.53 -3.17
C ARG A 91 -4.98 17.23 -3.17
N ALA A 92 -4.15 17.00 -2.17
CA ALA A 92 -2.78 17.48 -2.08
C ALA A 92 -1.89 16.84 -3.15
N LEU A 93 -2.04 15.54 -3.41
CA LEU A 93 -1.34 14.85 -4.50
C LEU A 93 -1.80 15.36 -5.88
N ARG A 94 -3.10 15.57 -6.10
CA ARG A 94 -3.64 16.17 -7.33
C ARG A 94 -3.08 17.57 -7.57
N ARG A 95 -3.04 18.42 -6.53
CA ARG A 95 -2.42 19.76 -6.59
C ARG A 95 -0.91 19.73 -6.88
N LYS A 96 -0.22 18.67 -6.46
CA LYS A 96 1.21 18.43 -6.73
C LYS A 96 1.49 17.73 -8.07
N GLY A 97 0.44 17.39 -8.83
CA GLY A 97 0.52 16.68 -10.10
C GLY A 97 0.42 15.15 -9.96
N LEU A 98 -0.50 14.52 -10.70
CA LEU A 98 -0.67 13.06 -10.72
C LEU A 98 0.57 12.32 -11.22
N GLU A 99 1.40 12.99 -12.03
CA GLU A 99 2.68 12.51 -12.52
C GLU A 99 3.70 12.27 -11.40
N LYS A 100 3.61 13.01 -10.28
CA LYS A 100 4.47 12.81 -9.12
C LYS A 100 4.09 11.54 -8.36
N LYS A 101 2.79 11.26 -8.21
CA LYS A 101 2.31 9.98 -7.67
C LYS A 101 2.81 8.80 -8.50
N GLN A 102 2.83 8.92 -9.83
CA GLN A 102 3.39 7.88 -10.69
C GLN A 102 4.90 7.67 -10.49
N ALA A 103 5.66 8.73 -10.21
CA ALA A 103 7.09 8.61 -9.89
C ALA A 103 7.32 7.93 -8.53
N GLU A 104 6.54 8.28 -7.50
CA GLU A 104 6.64 7.65 -6.17
C GLU A 104 6.33 6.14 -6.23
N LEU A 105 5.34 5.74 -7.04
CA LEU A 105 5.04 4.32 -7.28
C LEU A 105 6.17 3.62 -8.04
N ALA A 106 6.74 4.26 -9.06
CA ALA A 106 7.87 3.70 -9.80
C ALA A 106 9.12 3.52 -8.92
N ASP A 107 9.33 4.40 -7.95
CA ASP A 107 10.41 4.26 -6.97
C ASP A 107 10.20 3.06 -6.05
N LEU A 108 8.98 2.85 -5.54
CA LEU A 108 8.64 1.66 -4.76
C LEU A 108 8.89 0.39 -5.58
N GLU A 109 8.43 0.37 -6.83
CA GLU A 109 8.64 -0.74 -7.75
C GLU A 109 10.11 -1.03 -8.03
N ARG A 110 10.93 0.01 -8.18
CA ARG A 110 12.37 -0.15 -8.37
C ARG A 110 13.02 -0.81 -7.16
N THR A 111 12.59 -0.47 -5.94
CA THR A 111 13.19 -0.98 -4.70
C THR A 111 12.62 -2.31 -4.20
N SER A 112 11.52 -2.78 -4.78
CA SER A 112 10.85 -4.01 -4.37
C SER A 112 10.96 -5.14 -5.39
N THR A 113 10.90 -6.36 -4.90
CA THR A 113 11.00 -7.58 -5.72
C THR A 113 9.71 -8.38 -5.72
N GLU A 114 8.90 -8.27 -4.68
CA GLU A 114 7.63 -8.99 -4.57
C GLU A 114 6.47 -8.01 -4.37
N PHE A 115 5.39 -8.20 -5.12
CA PHE A 115 4.24 -7.32 -5.14
C PHE A 115 2.96 -8.12 -5.01
N ARG A 116 2.13 -7.78 -4.04
CA ARG A 116 0.86 -8.44 -3.76
C ARG A 116 -0.26 -7.42 -3.81
N PHE A 117 -1.10 -7.49 -4.83
CA PHE A 117 -2.22 -6.58 -5.04
C PHE A 117 -3.53 -7.27 -4.71
N PHE A 118 -4.25 -6.79 -3.70
CA PHE A 118 -5.65 -7.16 -3.49
C PHE A 118 -6.54 -6.07 -4.08
N LEU A 119 -7.24 -6.40 -5.16
CA LEU A 119 -8.03 -5.50 -5.98
C LEU A 119 -9.51 -5.75 -5.70
N LEU A 120 -10.09 -4.91 -4.84
CA LEU A 120 -11.44 -5.14 -4.30
C LEU A 120 -12.55 -4.71 -5.26
N SER A 121 -12.43 -3.54 -5.87
CA SER A 121 -13.53 -2.94 -6.65
C SER A 121 -13.13 -2.51 -8.06
N MET A 122 -11.84 -2.39 -8.33
CA MET A 122 -11.28 -1.88 -9.58
C MET A 122 -9.89 -2.48 -9.82
N ILE A 123 -9.47 -2.61 -11.08
CA ILE A 123 -8.11 -3.04 -11.39
C ILE A 123 -7.07 -1.92 -11.23
N THR A 124 -5.82 -2.30 -10.98
CA THR A 124 -4.69 -1.36 -10.94
C THR A 124 -4.26 -0.90 -12.34
N GLY A 125 -3.60 0.26 -12.39
CA GLY A 125 -3.03 0.81 -13.62
C GLY A 125 -1.95 -0.05 -14.27
N LEU A 126 -1.37 -1.03 -13.57
CA LEU A 126 -0.45 -2.01 -14.19
C LEU A 126 -1.18 -2.96 -15.14
N LEU A 127 -2.44 -3.28 -14.84
CA LEU A 127 -3.26 -4.23 -15.60
C LEU A 127 -4.15 -3.54 -16.65
N SER A 128 -4.31 -2.22 -16.57
CA SER A 128 -5.24 -1.47 -17.42
C SER A 128 -4.78 -1.37 -18.88
N THR A 129 -5.72 -1.40 -19.80
CA THR A 129 -5.60 -0.88 -21.17
C THR A 129 -5.48 0.64 -21.15
N PRO A 130 -4.98 1.28 -22.23
CA PRO A 130 -4.99 2.74 -22.36
C PRO A 130 -6.40 3.34 -22.21
N GLU A 131 -7.43 2.68 -22.74
CA GLU A 131 -8.82 3.09 -22.67
C GLU A 131 -9.31 3.08 -21.22
N TYR A 132 -9.06 1.98 -20.49
CA TYR A 132 -9.41 1.88 -19.07
C TYR A 132 -8.66 2.91 -18.23
N ALA A 133 -7.37 3.13 -18.51
CA ALA A 133 -6.56 4.11 -17.80
C ALA A 133 -7.13 5.54 -17.95
N ARG A 134 -7.59 5.91 -19.15
CA ARG A 134 -8.28 7.19 -19.40
C ARG A 134 -9.59 7.27 -18.61
N ALA A 135 -10.49 6.31 -18.82
CA ALA A 135 -11.80 6.30 -18.19
C ALA A 135 -11.75 6.30 -16.66
N SER A 136 -10.73 5.65 -16.06
CA SER A 136 -10.52 5.66 -14.60
C SER A 136 -10.25 7.06 -14.01
N LEU A 137 -9.85 8.03 -14.84
CA LEU A 137 -9.53 9.39 -14.44
C LEU A 137 -10.55 10.43 -14.93
N ASP A 138 -11.55 10.05 -15.74
CA ASP A 138 -12.51 10.99 -16.35
C ASP A 138 -13.30 11.81 -15.31
N HIS A 139 -13.54 11.24 -14.12
CA HIS A 139 -14.22 11.93 -13.02
C HIS A 139 -13.35 13.01 -12.33
N ILE A 140 -12.08 13.13 -12.70
CA ILE A 140 -11.15 14.12 -12.17
C ILE A 140 -10.98 15.23 -13.21
N PRO A 141 -11.32 16.50 -12.89
CA PRO A 141 -11.10 17.61 -13.81
C PRO A 141 -9.61 17.81 -14.15
N GLY A 142 -9.32 18.20 -15.41
CA GLY A 142 -7.96 18.55 -15.88
C GLY A 142 -7.43 17.63 -17.00
N ASP A 143 -6.31 18.02 -17.61
CA ASP A 143 -5.60 17.18 -18.58
C ASP A 143 -4.68 16.18 -17.86
N HIS A 144 -5.03 14.90 -17.97
CA HIS A 144 -4.29 13.79 -17.35
C HIS A 144 -3.40 13.03 -18.34
N SER A 145 -3.25 13.50 -19.59
CA SER A 145 -2.56 12.78 -20.67
C SER A 145 -1.14 12.36 -20.28
N LYS A 146 -0.40 13.23 -19.59
CA LYS A 146 0.96 12.91 -19.08
C LYS A 146 0.94 11.84 -17.99
N ALA A 147 -0.04 11.88 -17.08
CA ALA A 147 -0.17 10.90 -16.01
C ALA A 147 -0.57 9.52 -16.58
N ILE A 148 -1.46 9.50 -17.58
CA ILE A 148 -1.83 8.29 -18.32
C ILE A 148 -0.62 7.72 -19.06
N ALA A 149 0.12 8.55 -19.80
CA ALA A 149 1.33 8.12 -20.51
C ALA A 149 2.36 7.50 -19.55
N LYS A 150 2.61 8.12 -18.39
CA LYS A 150 3.47 7.55 -17.35
C LYS A 150 2.92 6.24 -16.77
N LYS A 151 1.61 6.14 -16.54
CA LYS A 151 0.96 4.92 -16.06
C LYS A 151 1.17 3.77 -17.04
N ILE A 152 0.99 4.01 -18.34
CA ILE A 152 1.19 3.01 -19.40
C ILE A 152 2.68 2.64 -19.52
N ALA A 153 3.59 3.61 -19.50
CA ALA A 153 5.03 3.33 -19.53
C ALA A 153 5.49 2.46 -18.34
N ARG A 154 4.92 2.68 -17.14
CA ARG A 154 5.22 1.92 -15.93
C ARG A 154 4.87 0.42 -16.06
N GLN A 155 3.97 0.05 -16.96
CA GLN A 155 3.59 -1.36 -17.19
C GLN A 155 4.74 -2.23 -17.69
N ALA A 156 5.81 -1.62 -18.23
CA ALA A 156 7.03 -2.33 -18.61
C ALA A 156 7.63 -3.15 -17.46
N VAL A 157 7.39 -2.75 -16.20
CA VAL A 157 7.86 -3.46 -15.01
C VAL A 157 7.32 -4.89 -14.90
N LEU A 158 6.17 -5.19 -15.51
CA LEU A 158 5.60 -6.55 -15.51
C LEU A 158 6.48 -7.54 -16.27
N TYR A 159 7.32 -7.07 -17.19
CA TYR A 159 8.24 -7.89 -17.99
C TYR A 159 9.63 -8.02 -17.36
N ASP A 160 9.86 -7.40 -16.20
CA ASP A 160 11.07 -7.62 -15.41
C ASP A 160 10.92 -8.92 -14.61
N GLU A 161 11.51 -10.00 -15.11
CA GLU A 161 11.44 -11.32 -14.48
C GLU A 161 12.19 -11.42 -13.13
N THR A 162 12.95 -10.39 -12.74
CA THR A 162 13.52 -10.31 -11.38
C THR A 162 12.47 -9.94 -10.33
N LYS A 163 11.27 -9.52 -10.76
CA LYS A 163 10.16 -9.10 -9.91
C LYS A 163 9.00 -10.08 -10.03
N ARG A 164 8.32 -10.35 -8.92
CA ARG A 164 7.16 -11.25 -8.84
C ARG A 164 5.90 -10.48 -8.47
N PHE A 165 4.83 -10.69 -9.23
CA PHE A 165 3.56 -10.03 -9.02
C PHE A 165 2.46 -11.06 -8.78
N THR A 166 1.70 -10.89 -7.69
CA THR A 166 0.45 -11.61 -7.45
C THR A 166 -0.68 -10.61 -7.37
N PHE A 167 -1.63 -10.70 -8.29
CA PHE A 167 -2.86 -9.91 -8.30
C PHE A 167 -4.03 -10.80 -7.91
N LEU A 168 -4.72 -10.46 -6.83
CA LEU A 168 -6.00 -11.05 -6.47
C LEU A 168 -7.10 -10.07 -6.84
N LEU A 169 -7.93 -10.45 -7.80
CA LEU A 169 -9.05 -9.66 -8.29
C LEU A 169 -10.33 -10.27 -7.76
N THR A 170 -11.16 -9.48 -7.10
CA THR A 170 -12.57 -9.87 -6.97
C THR A 170 -13.22 -9.88 -8.35
N GLU A 171 -14.26 -10.69 -8.49
CA GLU A 171 -15.14 -10.61 -9.66
C GLU A 171 -15.63 -9.18 -9.91
N GLN A 172 -15.93 -8.43 -8.84
CA GLN A 172 -16.33 -7.03 -8.94
C GLN A 172 -15.23 -6.16 -9.58
N ALA A 173 -13.97 -6.34 -9.19
CA ALA A 173 -12.85 -5.58 -9.74
C ALA A 173 -12.59 -5.88 -11.21
N ALA A 174 -12.76 -7.15 -11.63
CA ALA A 174 -12.60 -7.54 -13.03
C ALA A 174 -13.75 -7.04 -13.91
N ARG A 175 -14.97 -6.95 -13.37
CA ARG A 175 -16.20 -6.69 -14.12
C ARG A 175 -16.78 -5.28 -13.94
N TRP A 176 -16.19 -4.41 -13.12
CA TRP A 176 -16.73 -3.07 -12.90
C TRP A 176 -16.83 -2.30 -14.24
N PRO A 177 -18.02 -1.79 -14.63
CA PRO A 177 -18.29 -1.28 -15.97
C PRO A 177 -17.76 0.14 -16.17
N THR A 178 -16.43 0.31 -16.14
CA THR A 178 -15.76 1.60 -16.37
C THR A 178 -15.77 2.03 -17.83
N LEU A 179 -15.88 1.06 -18.75
CA LEU A 179 -15.84 1.29 -20.20
C LEU A 179 -17.14 0.81 -20.86
N PRO A 180 -17.43 1.25 -22.11
CA PRO A 180 -18.42 0.60 -22.95
C PRO A 180 -18.15 -0.90 -23.09
N ALA A 181 -19.20 -1.70 -23.24
CA ALA A 181 -19.11 -3.16 -23.15
C ALA A 181 -18.01 -3.80 -24.04
N PRO A 182 -17.87 -3.43 -25.33
CA PRO A 182 -16.80 -4.00 -26.17
C PRO A 182 -15.39 -3.70 -25.65
N ALA A 183 -15.17 -2.52 -25.07
CA ALA A 183 -13.88 -2.12 -24.51
C ALA A 183 -13.62 -2.77 -23.15
N MET A 184 -14.67 -3.05 -22.36
CA MET A 184 -14.54 -3.89 -21.16
C MET A 184 -14.13 -5.32 -21.52
N ALA A 185 -14.65 -5.91 -22.60
CA ALA A 185 -14.22 -7.23 -23.05
C ALA A 185 -12.71 -7.26 -23.35
N VAL A 186 -12.20 -6.25 -24.09
CA VAL A 186 -10.75 -6.11 -24.36
C VAL A 186 -9.93 -5.94 -23.08
N GLN A 187 -10.44 -5.18 -22.11
CA GLN A 187 -9.78 -5.05 -20.81
C GLN A 187 -9.68 -6.40 -20.08
N ILE A 188 -10.72 -7.23 -20.12
CA ILE A 188 -10.72 -8.52 -19.46
C ILE A 188 -9.81 -9.52 -20.22
N ASP A 189 -9.81 -9.51 -21.56
CA ASP A 189 -8.88 -10.31 -22.38
C ASP A 189 -7.42 -10.00 -22.05
N ARG A 190 -7.10 -8.72 -21.77
CA ARG A 190 -5.78 -8.30 -21.32
C ARG A 190 -5.39 -8.94 -19.99
N LEU A 191 -6.32 -9.11 -19.05
CA LEU A 191 -6.04 -9.81 -17.78
C LEU A 191 -5.65 -11.27 -18.04
N ALA A 192 -6.41 -11.96 -18.90
CA ALA A 192 -6.09 -13.34 -19.29
C ALA A 192 -4.71 -13.41 -19.96
N SER A 193 -4.41 -12.47 -20.87
CA SER A 193 -3.12 -12.38 -21.56
C SER A 193 -1.94 -12.19 -20.59
N LEU A 194 -2.06 -11.27 -19.64
CA LEU A 194 -1.03 -11.01 -18.63
C LEU A 194 -0.80 -12.19 -17.69
N SER A 195 -1.80 -13.05 -17.49
CA SER A 195 -1.68 -14.27 -16.67
C SER A 195 -0.71 -15.32 -17.25
N HIS A 196 -0.29 -15.17 -18.51
CA HIS A 196 0.71 -16.04 -19.14
C HIS A 196 2.17 -15.63 -18.86
N LEU A 197 2.42 -14.45 -18.29
CA LEU A 197 3.78 -14.04 -17.92
C LEU A 197 4.28 -14.87 -16.73
N ARG A 198 5.52 -15.38 -16.81
CA ARG A 198 6.09 -16.33 -15.83
C ARG A 198 6.16 -15.78 -14.40
N ASN A 199 6.28 -14.47 -14.28
CA ASN A 199 6.44 -13.75 -13.02
C ASN A 199 5.15 -13.05 -12.56
N VAL A 200 4.03 -13.23 -13.27
CA VAL A 200 2.72 -12.65 -12.95
C VAL A 200 1.72 -13.74 -12.65
N ARG A 201 1.16 -13.72 -11.45
CA ARG A 201 0.05 -14.58 -11.02
C ARG A 201 -1.21 -13.73 -10.91
N ILE A 202 -2.25 -14.10 -11.66
CA ILE A 202 -3.57 -13.47 -11.55
C ILE A 202 -4.53 -14.49 -10.96
N GLY A 203 -4.98 -14.20 -9.75
CA GLY A 203 -5.99 -14.95 -9.02
C GLY A 203 -7.32 -14.23 -9.09
N VAL A 204 -8.39 -14.96 -9.34
CA VAL A 204 -9.75 -14.44 -9.43
C VAL A 204 -10.60 -15.00 -8.30
N LEU A 205 -11.29 -14.11 -7.57
CA LEU A 205 -12.20 -14.45 -6.48
C LEU A 205 -13.65 -14.30 -7.00
N PRO A 206 -14.26 -15.40 -7.50
CA PRO A 206 -15.65 -15.37 -7.94
C PRO A 206 -16.59 -15.10 -6.75
N LEU A 207 -17.74 -14.48 -7.02
CA LEU A 207 -18.82 -14.30 -6.03
C LEU A 207 -19.63 -15.59 -5.84
N ALA A 208 -18.93 -16.73 -5.77
CA ALA A 208 -19.50 -18.04 -5.53
C ALA A 208 -18.89 -18.62 -4.24
N GLY A 209 -19.75 -19.06 -3.31
CA GLY A 209 -19.33 -19.66 -2.05
C GLY A 209 -19.09 -18.67 -0.91
N ARG A 210 -18.36 -19.12 0.11
CA ARG A 210 -18.07 -18.35 1.34
C ARG A 210 -16.62 -17.88 1.34
N MET A 211 -16.41 -16.58 1.51
CA MET A 211 -15.08 -15.96 1.65
C MET A 211 -14.77 -15.69 3.13
N PRO A 212 -13.54 -15.87 3.61
CA PRO A 212 -13.13 -15.44 4.94
C PRO A 212 -13.01 -13.91 5.02
N GLY A 213 -13.21 -13.35 6.22
CA GLY A 213 -13.00 -11.93 6.50
C GLY A 213 -14.04 -11.01 5.84
N CYS A 214 -13.77 -9.70 5.90
CA CYS A 214 -14.59 -8.66 5.28
C CYS A 214 -13.65 -7.73 4.50
N PRO A 215 -13.64 -7.79 3.15
CA PRO A 215 -12.73 -6.98 2.38
C PRO A 215 -13.20 -5.53 2.39
N LEU A 216 -12.46 -4.67 3.10
CA LEU A 216 -12.85 -3.26 3.28
C LEU A 216 -12.29 -2.35 2.18
N ASN A 217 -11.08 -2.62 1.68
CA ASN A 217 -10.37 -1.72 0.77
C ASN A 217 -9.48 -2.50 -0.22
N THR A 218 -9.13 -1.84 -1.33
CA THR A 218 -8.01 -2.26 -2.18
C THR A 218 -6.70 -1.97 -1.45
N PHE A 219 -5.78 -2.94 -1.43
CA PHE A 219 -4.46 -2.76 -0.84
C PHE A 219 -3.34 -3.42 -1.64
N THR A 220 -2.12 -3.00 -1.39
CA THR A 220 -0.91 -3.56 -2.02
C THR A 220 0.17 -3.72 -0.98
N VAL A 221 0.79 -4.90 -0.92
CA VAL A 221 1.96 -5.16 -0.10
C VAL A 221 3.20 -5.27 -1.00
N TYR A 222 4.23 -4.51 -0.66
CA TYR A 222 5.53 -4.49 -1.31
C TYR A 222 6.54 -5.21 -0.40
N ASP A 223 7.09 -6.32 -0.91
CA ASP A 223 7.88 -7.29 -0.16
C ASP A 223 7.18 -7.69 1.15
N ASP A 224 7.82 -7.47 2.29
CA ASP A 224 7.28 -7.63 3.65
C ASP A 224 7.38 -6.32 4.46
N ARG A 225 7.50 -5.18 3.76
CA ARG A 225 7.97 -3.92 4.38
C ARG A 225 6.96 -2.79 4.33
N ILE A 226 6.13 -2.73 3.29
CA ILE A 226 5.22 -1.62 3.06
C ILE A 226 3.87 -2.16 2.61
N ALA A 227 2.80 -1.71 3.25
CA ALA A 227 1.44 -1.92 2.77
C ALA A 227 0.79 -0.58 2.45
N THR A 228 0.16 -0.45 1.29
CA THR A 228 -0.60 0.73 0.89
C THR A 228 -2.06 0.37 0.74
N VAL A 229 -2.95 1.17 1.31
CA VAL A 229 -4.41 0.97 1.23
C VAL A 229 -5.04 2.17 0.54
N GLU A 230 -5.81 1.90 -0.50
CA GLU A 230 -6.46 2.95 -1.27
C GLU A 230 -7.79 3.37 -0.63
N ALA A 231 -8.02 4.69 -0.59
CA ALA A 231 -9.28 5.30 -0.22
C ALA A 231 -9.66 6.33 -1.29
N SER A 232 -10.96 6.65 -1.43
CA SER A 232 -11.42 7.58 -2.47
C SER A 232 -10.77 8.97 -2.39
N ASN A 233 -10.39 9.40 -1.19
CA ASN A 233 -9.76 10.69 -0.92
C ASN A 233 -8.25 10.59 -0.62
N GLY A 234 -7.61 9.43 -0.73
CA GLY A 234 -6.19 9.30 -0.41
C GLY A 234 -5.66 7.87 -0.38
N ALA A 235 -4.52 7.68 0.27
CA ALA A 235 -4.01 6.36 0.57
C ALA A 235 -3.37 6.35 1.96
N LEU A 236 -3.54 5.25 2.68
CA LEU A 236 -2.78 4.96 3.89
C LEU A 236 -1.53 4.18 3.50
N VAL A 237 -0.39 4.53 4.10
CA VAL A 237 0.88 3.81 3.93
C VAL A 237 1.35 3.32 5.28
N PHE A 238 1.35 2.00 5.44
CA PHE A 238 1.82 1.29 6.61
C PHE A 238 3.26 0.82 6.40
N ARG A 239 4.09 0.99 7.42
CA ARG A 239 5.49 0.54 7.46
C ARG A 239 5.81 -0.26 8.72
N ASP A 240 4.86 -0.35 9.65
CA ASP A 240 5.04 -1.18 10.83
C ASP A 240 4.90 -2.66 10.45
N ALA A 241 5.81 -3.49 10.95
CA ALA A 241 5.85 -4.91 10.61
C ALA A 241 4.56 -5.65 11.02
N ARG A 242 3.87 -5.23 12.10
CA ARG A 242 2.63 -5.88 12.54
C ARG A 242 1.48 -5.53 11.61
N ASP A 243 1.36 -4.26 11.22
CA ASP A 243 0.33 -3.82 10.27
C ASP A 243 0.56 -4.48 8.90
N VAL A 244 1.81 -4.53 8.42
CA VAL A 244 2.15 -5.20 7.15
C VAL A 244 1.87 -6.70 7.22
N SER A 245 2.21 -7.35 8.34
CA SER A 245 1.92 -8.79 8.54
C SER A 245 0.42 -9.07 8.54
N ALA A 246 -0.40 -8.21 9.14
CA ALA A 246 -1.86 -8.35 9.09
C ALA A 246 -2.41 -8.32 7.64
N TYR A 247 -1.90 -7.42 6.79
CA TYR A 247 -2.27 -7.40 5.36
C TYR A 247 -1.75 -8.62 4.60
N LEU A 248 -0.58 -9.16 4.95
CA LEU A 248 -0.07 -10.40 4.36
C LEU A 248 -0.94 -11.60 4.75
N GLU A 249 -1.37 -11.70 6.01
CA GLU A 249 -2.29 -12.73 6.50
C GLU A 249 -3.66 -12.64 5.81
N GLU A 250 -4.21 -11.42 5.69
CA GLU A 250 -5.45 -11.17 4.95
C GLU A 250 -5.31 -11.56 3.47
N PHE A 251 -4.21 -11.16 2.82
CA PHE A 251 -3.92 -11.51 1.44
C PHE A 251 -3.85 -13.03 1.25
N ALA A 252 -3.13 -13.74 2.12
CA ALA A 252 -2.99 -15.19 2.05
C ALA A 252 -4.34 -15.90 2.26
N ALA A 253 -5.20 -15.38 3.15
CA ALA A 253 -6.54 -15.90 3.34
C ALA A 253 -7.38 -15.83 2.06
N TYR A 254 -7.30 -14.72 1.32
CA TYR A 254 -7.94 -14.59 0.02
C TYR A 254 -7.27 -15.43 -1.06
N GLU A 255 -5.94 -15.50 -1.08
CA GLU A 255 -5.18 -16.28 -2.06
C GLU A 255 -5.61 -17.75 -2.05
N ASN A 256 -5.84 -18.32 -0.87
CA ASN A 256 -6.32 -19.70 -0.71
C ASN A 256 -7.71 -19.98 -1.32
N HIS A 257 -8.49 -18.94 -1.60
CA HIS A 257 -9.83 -19.05 -2.19
C HIS A 257 -9.86 -18.61 -3.66
N ALA A 258 -8.78 -18.02 -4.17
CA ALA A 258 -8.71 -17.55 -5.55
C ALA A 258 -8.51 -18.70 -6.54
N ARG A 259 -9.15 -18.58 -7.70
CA ARG A 259 -8.90 -19.43 -8.87
C ARG A 259 -7.71 -18.88 -9.62
N PHE A 260 -6.78 -19.74 -10.03
CA PHE A 260 -5.54 -19.38 -10.74
C PHE A 260 -5.40 -20.21 -12.01
N GLY A 261 -4.45 -19.84 -12.88
CA GLY A 261 -4.10 -20.64 -14.05
C GLY A 261 -5.27 -20.74 -15.03
N ASP A 262 -5.56 -21.95 -15.50
CA ASP A 262 -6.63 -22.20 -16.47
C ASP A 262 -8.02 -21.82 -15.93
N GLU A 263 -8.32 -22.15 -14.67
CA GLU A 263 -9.60 -21.81 -14.04
C GLU A 263 -9.85 -20.29 -14.03
N ALA A 264 -8.81 -19.50 -13.74
CA ALA A 264 -8.91 -18.04 -13.79
C ALA A 264 -9.14 -17.54 -15.23
N ARG A 265 -8.43 -18.12 -16.20
CA ARG A 265 -8.55 -17.75 -17.62
C ARG A 265 -9.93 -18.08 -18.18
N GLU A 266 -10.50 -19.22 -17.80
CA GLU A 266 -11.85 -19.62 -18.19
C GLU A 266 -12.90 -18.62 -17.67
N LEU A 267 -12.84 -18.27 -16.38
CA LEU A 267 -13.73 -17.26 -15.80
C LEU A 267 -13.58 -15.89 -16.49
N LEU A 268 -12.34 -15.44 -16.73
CA LEU A 268 -12.08 -14.19 -17.44
C LEU A 268 -12.62 -14.24 -18.87
N ALA A 269 -12.45 -15.33 -19.60
CA ALA A 269 -12.97 -15.51 -20.96
C ALA A 269 -14.51 -15.50 -20.99
N GLU A 270 -15.15 -16.16 -20.02
CA GLU A 270 -16.61 -16.13 -19.85
C GLU A 270 -17.10 -14.70 -19.62
N TRP A 271 -16.48 -13.96 -18.70
CA TRP A 271 -16.85 -12.58 -18.40
C TRP A 271 -16.62 -11.65 -19.59
N ALA A 272 -15.49 -11.79 -20.30
CA ALA A 272 -15.24 -11.05 -21.53
C ALA A 272 -16.32 -11.32 -22.58
N SER A 273 -16.73 -12.58 -22.76
CA SER A 273 -17.81 -12.95 -23.67
C SER A 273 -19.16 -12.37 -23.25
N ALA A 274 -19.43 -12.23 -21.95
CA ALA A 274 -20.64 -11.57 -21.47
C ALA A 274 -20.71 -10.09 -21.87
N PHE A 275 -19.57 -9.39 -21.90
CA PHE A 275 -19.48 -7.99 -22.35
C PHE A 275 -19.56 -7.80 -23.87
N ARG A 276 -19.47 -8.88 -24.66
CA ARG A 276 -19.62 -8.84 -26.13
C ARG A 276 -21.05 -9.12 -26.60
N ARG A 277 -21.90 -9.65 -25.72
CA ARG A 277 -23.32 -9.92 -25.98
C ARG A 277 -24.13 -8.65 -25.80
#